data_AF-A0A433X8I7-F1
#
_entry.id   AF-A0A433X8I7-F1
#
_cell.length_a   1.000
_cell.length_b   1.000
_cell.length_c   1.000
_cell.angle_alpha   90.00
_cell.angle_beta   90.00
_cell.angle_gamma   90.00
#
_symmetry.space_group_name_H-M   'P 1'
#
loop_
_entity.id
_entity.type
_entity.pdbx_description
1 polymer ?
#
loop_
_entity_poly.entity_id
_entity_poly.type
_entity_poly.pdbx_seq_one_letter_code
_entity_poly.pdbx_strand_id
1 'polypeptide(L)' 'MAEGVETPEQEALLRKWRCAQAQGYLYSRPLPASDFGKLLIPASASVRS' A
#
# COMPACT_ATOMS: atom_id res chain seq x y z
N MET A 1 -6.52 -8.18 -9.64
CA MET A 1 -5.89 -6.96 -9.11
C MET A 1 -6.87 -5.81 -9.30
N ALA A 2 -7.10 -5.00 -8.27
CA ALA A 2 -7.92 -3.79 -8.34
C ALA A 2 -7.02 -2.54 -8.28
N GLU A 3 -7.33 -1.54 -9.09
CA GLU A 3 -6.59 -0.27 -9.16
C GLU A 3 -7.51 0.90 -8.81
N GLY A 4 -6.94 2.02 -8.36
CA GLY A 4 -7.71 3.21 -7.98
C GLY A 4 -8.47 3.08 -6.66
N VAL A 5 -7.97 2.31 -5.69
CA VAL A 5 -8.56 2.22 -4.34
C VAL A 5 -8.20 3.46 -3.52
N GLU A 6 -9.18 4.29 -3.24
CA GLU A 6 -9.02 5.59 -2.60
C GLU A 6 -9.71 5.67 -1.23
N THR A 7 -10.73 4.83 -0.97
CA THR A 7 -11.50 4.87 0.29
C THR A 7 -11.58 3.52 1.02
N PRO A 8 -11.71 3.52 2.36
CA PRO A 8 -11.90 2.29 3.14
C PRO A 8 -13.11 1.46 2.71
N GLU A 9 -14.18 2.10 2.22
CA GLU A 9 -15.38 1.42 1.75
C GLU A 9 -15.12 0.62 0.48
N GLN A 10 -14.29 1.15 -0.43
CA GLN A 10 -13.85 0.42 -1.62
C GLN A 10 -12.99 -0.79 -1.24
N GLU A 11 -12.05 -0.64 -0.30
CA GLU A 11 -11.28 -1.77 0.22
C GLU A 11 -12.20 -2.85 0.83
N ALA A 12 -13.20 -2.44 1.61
CA ALA A 12 -14.13 -3.37 2.25
C ALA A 12 -14.91 -4.21 1.22
N LEU A 13 -15.30 -3.63 0.08
CA LEU A 13 -15.90 -4.38 -1.04
C LEU A 13 -14.92 -5.38 -1.66
N LEU A 14 -13.68 -4.95 -1.92
CA LEU A 14 -12.64 -5.81 -2.47
C LEU A 14 -12.32 -7.01 -1.57
N ARG A 15 -12.30 -6.81 -0.24
CA ARG A 15 -12.15 -7.89 0.74
C ARG A 15 -13.29 -8.91 0.65
N LYS A 16 -14.54 -8.45 0.55
CA LYS A 16 -15.72 -9.32 0.39
C LYS A 16 -15.65 -10.15 -0.90
N TRP A 17 -15.15 -9.56 -1.98
CA TRP A 17 -14.96 -10.23 -3.27
C TRP A 17 -13.70 -11.09 -3.33
N ARG A 18 -12.92 -11.18 -2.23
CA ARG A 18 -11.66 -11.93 -2.17
C ARG A 18 -10.65 -11.46 -3.22
N CYS A 19 -10.65 -10.16 -3.53
CA CYS A 19 -9.61 -9.58 -4.37
C CYS A 19 -8.29 -9.54 -3.57
N ALA A 20 -7.29 -10.27 -4.06
CA ALA A 20 -6.04 -10.47 -3.33
C ALA A 20 -5.06 -9.29 -3.42
N GLN A 21 -5.22 -8.41 -4.40
CA GLN A 21 -4.27 -7.33 -4.70
C GLN A 21 -5.02 -6.06 -5.04
N ALA A 22 -4.61 -4.97 -4.39
CA ALA A 22 -5.18 -3.65 -4.57
C ALA A 22 -4.08 -2.59 -4.64
N GLN A 23 -4.31 -1.55 -5.44
CA GLN A 23 -3.43 -0.39 -5.58
C GLN A 23 -4.29 0.87 -5.66
N GLY A 24 -3.82 1.96 -5.04
CA GLY A 24 -4.51 3.24 -5.03
C GLY A 24 -4.10 4.13 -3.87
N TYR A 25 -4.64 5.36 -3.83
CA TYR A 25 -4.23 6.39 -2.89
C TYR A 25 -4.57 6.10 -1.43
N LEU A 26 -5.48 5.16 -1.17
CA LEU A 26 -5.72 4.63 0.17
C LEU A 26 -4.45 4.00 0.76
N TYR A 27 -3.62 3.38 -0.08
CA TYR A 27 -2.38 2.72 0.32
C TYR A 27 -1.18 3.67 0.19
N SER A 28 -1.02 4.28 -0.98
CA SER A 28 0.07 5.22 -1.23
C SER A 28 -0.20 6.06 -2.48
N ARG A 29 0.27 7.31 -2.47
CA ARG A 29 0.35 8.12 -3.70
C ARG A 29 1.52 7.62 -4.57
N PRO A 30 1.62 8.03 -5.85
CA PRO A 30 2.85 7.83 -6.62
C PRO A 30 4.01 8.52 -5.92
N LEU A 31 5.15 7.83 -5.87
CA LEU A 31 6.37 8.31 -5.25
C LEU A 31 7.49 8.36 -6.28
N PRO A 32 8.47 9.27 -6.12
CA PRO A 32 9.74 9.15 -6.82
C PRO A 32 10.42 7.82 -6.52
N ALA A 33 11.18 7.30 -7.49
CA ALA A 33 11.91 6.03 -7.32
C ALA A 33 12.89 6.06 -6.13
N SER A 34 13.50 7.21 -5.86
CA SER A 34 14.38 7.44 -4.70
C SER A 34 13.70 7.26 -3.35
N ASP A 35 12.37 7.36 -3.31
CA ASP A 35 11.59 7.27 -2.07
C ASP A 35 10.96 5.90 -1.85
N PHE A 36 10.87 5.04 -2.87
CA PHE A 36 10.24 3.71 -2.77
C PHE A 36 10.90 2.83 -1.71
N GLY A 37 12.24 2.85 -1.62
CA GLY A 37 12.98 2.06 -0.65
C GLY A 37 12.62 2.38 0.82
N LYS A 38 12.13 3.59 1.10
CA LYS A 38 11.70 4.00 2.45
C LYS A 38 10.46 3.22 2.92
N LEU A 39 9.64 2.71 1.99
CA LEU A 39 8.46 1.89 2.31
C LEU A 39 8.80 0.45 2.70
N LEU A 40 10.01 -0.02 2.37
CA LEU A 40 10.42 -1.41 2.58
C LEU A 40 11.10 -1.61 3.94
N ILE A 41 11.33 -0.55 4.70
CA ILE A 41 11.97 -0.61 6.02
C ILE A 41 10.92 -1.03 7.05
N PRO A 42 11.07 -2.20 7.71
CA PRO A 42 10.16 -2.61 8.77
C PRO A 42 10.19 -1.60 9.92
N ALA A 43 9.04 -1.27 10.50
CA ALA A 43 8.96 -0.36 11.65
C ALA A 43 9.82 -0.80 12.87
N SER A 44 10.22 -2.07 12.91
CA SER A 44 11.08 -2.66 13.95
C SER A 44 12.58 -2.68 13.59
N ALA A 45 12.96 -2.36 12.36
CA ALA A 45 14.34 -2.45 11.89
C ALA A 45 15.12 -1.18 12.21
N SER A 46 15.45 -0.98 13.49
CA SER A 46 16.53 -0.08 13.87
C SER A 46 17.86 -0.77 13.56
N VAL A 47 18.50 -0.39 12.46
CA VAL A 47 19.88 -0.77 12.16
C VAL A 47 20.75 -0.27 13.32
N ARG A 48 21.37 -1.19 14.06
CA ARG A 48 22.47 -0.85 14.97
C ARG A 48 23.72 -0.64 14.12
N SER A 49 24.36 0.51 14.34
CA SER A 49 25.67 0.89 13.80
C SER A 49 26.76 -0.09 14.17
#